data_AF-A0A6A6MX55-F1
#
_entry.id   AF-A0A6A6MX55-F1
#
_cell.length_a   1.000
_cell.length_b   1.000
_cell.length_c   1.000
_cell.angle_alpha   90.00
_cell.angle_beta   90.00
_cell.angle_gamma   90.00
#
_symmetry.space_group_name_H-M   'P 1'
#
loop_
_entity.id
_entity.type
_entity.pdbx_description
1 polymer ?
#
loop_
_entity_poly.entity_id
_entity_poly.type
_entity_poly.pdbx_seq_one_letter_code
_entity_poly.pdbx_strand_id
1 'polypeptide(L)'
;MLSSDFANLASEAERMLNCGADWLHMDIMDGHFVPNLTIGAPVIESLRKTQVYDTMLYGFSYRAYLDCHLMVTNPLDYIEPLGKAGASGFTFHVEASRENWRELIQKIKSKGMRPGVALKPGTPIEEVYPLVECENPVEMVLVMTVEPGFGGQKFMPDMMDKVKTLRKKYPSLDIEVDGGLGPSTIDMAASAGANCIVAGSSVFGAPEPAHVISLMRKSVEEANGFSADTEFLPKDQPLLMPIECKCNGSFFQAEVTKTTIKGESFYGIAESLEGLTTCRAIQEKNLGVPPSNLGDNARLLIPLRCACPYSSEVGLATRILLSYPVSEGDTISNLAIKFNTTPEAIVSANNRSVANFKPESLVPLTSLLIPLKGKPALGPLAKPREPNSRFPESSIPVISPHKKKSKMWIVGIYIAVIGVVVGASIVAAVAFLLIQLKKKKQQNSSKEGDPELNSLVQV
;
A
#
# COMPACT_ATOMS: atom_id res chain seq x y z
N MET A 1 5.98 -2.81 -10.38
CA MET A 1 6.94 -2.34 -11.41
C MET A 1 7.24 -3.38 -12.50
N LEU A 2 6.93 -4.66 -12.32
CA LEU A 2 7.17 -5.70 -13.33
C LEU A 2 6.59 -5.42 -14.74
N SER A 3 5.51 -4.64 -14.83
CA SER A 3 4.85 -4.28 -16.09
C SER A 3 5.36 -2.98 -16.73
N SER A 4 6.41 -2.36 -16.18
CA SER A 4 6.98 -1.11 -16.70
C SER A 4 8.02 -1.36 -17.80
N ASP A 5 8.49 -0.30 -18.43
CA ASP A 5 9.70 -0.37 -19.25
C ASP A 5 10.96 -0.47 -18.36
N PHE A 6 11.52 -1.68 -18.26
CA PHE A 6 12.72 -1.94 -17.46
C PHE A 6 13.96 -1.14 -17.92
N ALA A 7 14.03 -0.74 -19.19
CA ALA A 7 15.13 0.08 -19.69
C ALA A 7 15.06 1.52 -19.16
N ASN A 8 13.88 1.96 -18.71
CA ASN A 8 13.61 3.33 -18.26
C ASN A 8 13.02 3.38 -16.83
N LEU A 9 13.43 2.45 -15.95
CA LEU A 9 12.85 2.29 -14.60
C LEU A 9 12.77 3.58 -13.77
N ALA A 10 13.78 4.44 -13.85
CA ALA A 10 13.78 5.71 -13.11
C ALA A 10 12.62 6.62 -13.56
N SER A 11 12.45 6.79 -14.87
CA SER A 11 11.37 7.57 -15.46
C SER A 11 10.01 6.92 -15.21
N GLU A 12 9.91 5.59 -15.29
CA GLU A 12 8.67 4.87 -14.98
C GLU A 12 8.26 5.05 -13.50
N ALA A 13 9.22 4.97 -12.58
CA ALA A 13 8.99 5.21 -11.16
C ALA A 13 8.52 6.64 -10.89
N GLU A 14 9.22 7.63 -11.45
CA GLU A 14 8.83 9.04 -11.34
C GLU A 14 7.43 9.28 -11.93
N ARG A 15 7.14 8.71 -13.11
CA ARG A 15 5.82 8.78 -13.74
C ARG A 15 4.74 8.24 -12.81
N MET A 16 4.92 7.08 -12.19
CA MET A 16 3.92 6.49 -11.29
C MET A 16 3.72 7.31 -10.01
N LEU A 17 4.80 7.83 -9.42
CA LEU A 17 4.72 8.70 -8.24
C LEU A 17 3.99 10.01 -8.57
N ASN A 18 4.29 10.62 -9.71
CA ASN A 18 3.58 11.81 -10.20
C ASN A 18 2.11 11.53 -10.51
N CYS A 19 1.76 10.29 -10.89
CA CYS A 19 0.37 9.84 -11.07
C CYS A 19 -0.35 9.53 -9.74
N GLY A 20 0.33 9.64 -8.59
CA GLY A 20 -0.26 9.44 -7.27
C GLY A 20 -0.10 8.03 -6.68
N ALA A 21 0.87 7.24 -7.15
CA ALA A 21 1.24 5.99 -6.46
C ALA A 21 1.83 6.28 -5.07
N ASP A 22 1.38 5.57 -4.04
CA ASP A 22 1.98 5.68 -2.70
C ASP A 22 3.34 5.00 -2.65
N TRP A 23 3.40 3.77 -3.16
CA TRP A 23 4.54 2.86 -3.12
C TRP A 23 4.89 2.36 -4.53
N LEU A 24 6.12 1.91 -4.70
CA LEU A 24 6.56 1.18 -5.89
C LEU A 24 6.80 -0.28 -5.50
N HIS A 25 5.94 -1.17 -6.00
CA HIS A 25 6.07 -2.61 -5.76
C HIS A 25 7.12 -3.23 -6.69
N MET A 26 8.08 -3.94 -6.10
CA MET A 26 9.29 -4.44 -6.74
C MET A 26 9.34 -5.97 -6.63
N ASP A 27 8.95 -6.64 -7.72
CA ASP A 27 8.96 -8.10 -7.83
C ASP A 27 10.39 -8.64 -8.04
N ILE A 28 10.93 -9.32 -7.02
CA ILE A 28 12.27 -9.91 -7.04
C ILE A 28 12.12 -11.44 -7.12
N MET A 29 12.49 -12.01 -8.28
CA MET A 29 12.36 -13.43 -8.59
C MET A 29 13.72 -14.05 -8.92
N ASP A 30 14.01 -15.24 -8.38
CA ASP A 30 15.30 -15.92 -8.50
C ASP A 30 15.33 -17.05 -9.55
N GLY A 31 14.24 -17.29 -10.28
CA GLY A 31 14.11 -18.39 -11.24
C GLY A 31 13.99 -19.78 -10.61
N HIS A 32 14.02 -19.90 -9.28
CA HIS A 32 13.93 -21.17 -8.55
C HIS A 32 12.62 -21.27 -7.78
N PHE A 33 12.26 -20.26 -7.00
CA PHE A 33 10.99 -20.24 -6.25
C PHE A 33 9.79 -20.08 -7.18
N VAL A 34 9.97 -19.29 -8.23
CA VAL A 34 9.04 -19.14 -9.36
C VAL A 34 9.80 -19.33 -10.68
N PRO A 35 9.16 -19.79 -11.76
CA PRO A 35 9.81 -20.07 -13.04
C PRO A 35 10.05 -18.78 -13.86
N ASN A 36 10.53 -17.72 -13.23
CA ASN A 36 10.88 -16.45 -13.86
C ASN A 36 12.00 -15.75 -13.06
N LEU A 37 12.80 -14.93 -13.74
CA LEU A 37 13.90 -14.17 -13.13
C LEU A 37 13.77 -12.71 -13.53
N THR A 38 13.75 -11.80 -12.55
CA THR A 38 13.44 -10.39 -12.78
C THR A 38 14.64 -9.49 -12.47
N ILE A 39 14.66 -8.91 -11.27
CA ILE A 39 15.62 -7.91 -10.80
C ILE A 39 16.10 -8.31 -9.41
N GLY A 40 17.19 -7.69 -8.95
CA GLY A 40 17.73 -7.90 -7.60
C GLY A 40 18.21 -6.60 -6.96
N ALA A 41 18.93 -6.73 -5.84
CA ALA A 41 19.40 -5.59 -5.06
C ALA A 41 20.15 -4.49 -5.85
N PRO A 42 20.99 -4.79 -6.87
CA PRO A 42 21.65 -3.75 -7.66
C PRO A 42 20.68 -2.81 -8.39
N VAL A 43 19.52 -3.32 -8.82
CA VAL A 43 18.48 -2.51 -9.47
C VAL A 43 17.78 -1.63 -8.44
N ILE A 44 17.47 -2.18 -7.26
CA ILE A 44 16.88 -1.41 -6.14
C ILE A 44 17.81 -0.27 -5.72
N GLU A 45 19.11 -0.55 -5.59
CA GLU A 45 20.12 0.44 -5.22
C GLU A 45 20.22 1.55 -6.27
N SER A 46 20.23 1.17 -7.55
CA SER A 46 20.29 2.12 -8.66
C SER A 46 19.04 3.01 -8.69
N LEU A 47 17.86 2.42 -8.55
CA LEU A 47 16.60 3.17 -8.51
C LEU A 47 16.56 4.11 -7.30
N ARG A 48 16.97 3.64 -6.11
CA ARG A 48 17.01 4.46 -4.89
C ARG A 48 17.90 5.70 -5.06
N LYS A 49 19.03 5.59 -5.76
CA LYS A 49 19.93 6.72 -6.05
C LYS A 49 19.27 7.79 -6.94
N THR A 50 18.38 7.39 -7.85
CA THR A 50 17.66 8.32 -8.73
C THR A 50 16.53 9.09 -8.04
N GLN A 51 16.05 8.61 -6.88
CA GLN A 51 14.97 9.24 -6.10
C GLN A 51 15.46 10.38 -5.19
N VAL A 52 16.65 10.90 -5.44
CA VAL A 52 17.17 12.13 -4.84
C VAL A 52 16.85 13.24 -5.85
N TYR A 53 16.28 14.35 -5.36
CA TYR A 53 15.86 15.56 -6.10
C TYR A 53 14.43 15.55 -6.66
N ASP A 54 13.46 15.98 -5.84
CA ASP A 54 13.01 17.36 -6.02
C ASP A 54 12.57 17.98 -4.69
N THR A 55 13.15 19.14 -4.42
CA THR A 55 12.80 20.03 -3.34
C THR A 55 11.93 21.09 -3.98
N MET A 56 10.60 20.93 -4.05
CA MET A 56 9.66 22.05 -4.15
C MET A 56 8.18 21.60 -4.14
N LEU A 57 7.76 21.06 -3.00
CA LEU A 57 6.52 21.49 -2.36
C LEU A 57 6.68 21.24 -0.85
N TYR A 58 6.91 22.31 -0.08
CA TYR A 58 6.99 22.31 1.40
C TYR A 58 8.29 21.87 2.10
N GLY A 59 9.44 21.77 1.42
CA GLY A 59 10.75 21.64 2.11
C GLY A 59 11.05 20.28 2.74
N PHE A 60 10.34 19.22 2.34
CA PHE A 60 10.61 17.83 2.74
C PHE A 60 11.12 17.00 1.56
N SER A 61 12.19 16.24 1.78
CA SER A 61 12.67 15.23 0.82
C SER A 61 11.74 14.01 0.88
N TYR A 62 10.83 13.87 -0.09
CA TYR A 62 9.97 12.69 -0.18
C TYR A 62 10.71 11.58 -0.92
N ARG A 63 11.13 10.55 -0.18
CA ARG A 63 11.67 9.31 -0.76
C ARG A 63 10.52 8.32 -0.95
N ALA A 64 10.38 7.79 -2.17
CA ALA A 64 9.35 6.80 -2.46
C ALA A 64 9.55 5.53 -1.63
N TYR A 65 8.47 4.92 -1.18
CA TYR A 65 8.51 3.62 -0.52
C TYR A 65 8.74 2.53 -1.58
N LEU A 66 9.83 1.75 -1.43
CA LEU A 66 10.14 0.62 -2.31
C LEU A 66 9.70 -0.66 -1.60
N ASP A 67 8.54 -1.18 -1.99
CA ASP A 67 7.98 -2.41 -1.45
C ASP A 67 8.56 -3.62 -2.19
N CYS A 68 9.50 -4.33 -1.58
CA CYS A 68 10.18 -5.44 -2.24
C CYS A 68 9.52 -6.76 -1.91
N HIS A 69 8.91 -7.40 -2.91
CA HIS A 69 8.30 -8.72 -2.82
C HIS A 69 9.29 -9.80 -3.27
N LEU A 70 9.71 -10.62 -2.33
CA LEU A 70 10.75 -11.63 -2.47
C LEU A 70 10.13 -12.97 -2.84
N MET A 71 10.04 -13.24 -4.13
CA MET A 71 9.73 -14.54 -4.71
C MET A 71 11.04 -15.33 -4.94
N VAL A 72 11.74 -15.60 -3.83
CA VAL A 72 13.04 -16.28 -3.83
C VAL A 72 13.06 -17.43 -2.83
N THR A 73 13.92 -18.40 -3.09
CA THR A 73 14.08 -19.62 -2.27
C THR A 73 14.77 -19.35 -0.94
N ASN A 74 15.79 -18.48 -0.92
CA ASN A 74 16.61 -18.18 0.26
C ASN A 74 16.49 -16.70 0.67
N PRO A 75 15.35 -16.24 1.23
CA PRO A 75 15.12 -14.82 1.49
C PRO A 75 16.07 -14.21 2.54
N LEU A 76 16.62 -15.00 3.48
CA LEU A 76 17.61 -14.51 4.46
C LEU A 76 18.82 -13.82 3.80
N ASP A 77 19.28 -14.36 2.66
CA ASP A 77 20.47 -13.88 1.96
C ASP A 77 20.26 -12.51 1.31
N TYR A 78 19.00 -12.10 1.12
CA TYR A 78 18.63 -10.85 0.47
C TYR A 78 18.46 -9.69 1.45
N ILE A 79 18.41 -9.95 2.76
CA ILE A 79 18.17 -8.91 3.77
C ILE A 79 19.30 -7.88 3.79
N GLU A 80 20.55 -8.31 3.85
CA GLU A 80 21.70 -7.39 3.89
C GLU A 80 21.84 -6.60 2.58
N PRO A 81 21.81 -7.22 1.38
CA PRO A 81 21.88 -6.49 0.13
C PRO A 81 20.72 -5.51 -0.06
N LEU A 82 19.47 -5.88 0.26
CA LEU A 82 18.31 -5.00 0.08
C LEU A 82 18.23 -3.89 1.12
N GLY A 83 18.63 -4.16 2.36
CA GLY A 83 18.77 -3.12 3.39
C GLY A 83 19.79 -2.06 2.97
N LYS A 84 20.93 -2.48 2.41
CA LYS A 84 21.95 -1.55 1.84
C LYS A 84 21.46 -0.81 0.61
N ALA A 85 20.72 -1.49 -0.27
CA ALA A 85 20.13 -0.89 -1.46
C ALA A 85 19.05 0.15 -1.13
N GLY A 86 18.54 0.16 0.10
CA GLY A 86 17.53 1.08 0.57
C GLY A 86 16.10 0.65 0.21
N ALA A 87 15.82 -0.66 0.23
CA ALA A 87 14.44 -1.14 0.23
C ALA A 87 13.67 -0.58 1.45
N SER A 88 12.37 -0.35 1.29
CA SER A 88 11.52 0.15 2.38
C SER A 88 10.72 -0.97 3.02
N GLY A 89 10.07 -1.80 2.18
CA GLY A 89 9.41 -3.04 2.57
C GLY A 89 10.22 -4.26 2.14
N PHE A 90 10.14 -5.32 2.93
CA PHE A 90 10.67 -6.64 2.60
C PHE A 90 9.60 -7.69 2.89
N THR A 91 8.94 -8.15 1.82
CA THR A 91 7.84 -9.11 1.88
C THR A 91 8.31 -10.46 1.39
N PHE A 92 8.47 -11.43 2.30
CA PHE A 92 8.95 -12.78 1.99
C PHE A 92 7.80 -13.77 1.88
N HIS A 93 7.98 -14.86 1.15
CA HIS A 93 6.99 -15.94 1.10
C HIS A 93 7.03 -16.83 2.34
N VAL A 94 5.86 -17.11 2.94
CA VAL A 94 5.73 -18.05 4.07
C VAL A 94 6.25 -19.44 3.69
N GLU A 95 6.09 -19.84 2.42
CA GLU A 95 6.53 -21.12 1.89
C GLU A 95 8.06 -21.26 1.85
N ALA A 96 8.79 -20.15 1.78
CA ALA A 96 10.26 -20.10 1.74
C ALA A 96 10.90 -19.84 3.12
N SER A 97 10.10 -19.76 4.19
CA SER A 97 10.55 -19.28 5.50
C SER A 97 10.04 -20.08 6.70
N ARG A 98 9.43 -21.26 6.47
CA ARG A 98 8.78 -22.07 7.52
C ARG A 98 9.65 -22.34 8.75
N GLU A 99 10.95 -22.54 8.56
CA GLU A 99 11.88 -22.91 9.65
C GLU A 99 12.55 -21.71 10.32
N ASN A 100 12.57 -20.54 9.68
CA ASN A 100 13.41 -19.40 10.08
C ASN A 100 12.68 -18.04 10.08
N TRP A 101 11.36 -18.01 9.93
CA TRP A 101 10.58 -16.77 9.84
C TRP A 101 10.83 -15.80 11.02
N ARG A 102 11.07 -16.30 12.24
CA ARG A 102 11.38 -15.45 13.42
C ARG A 102 12.68 -14.67 13.23
N GLU A 103 13.74 -15.37 12.86
CA GLU A 103 15.06 -14.77 12.59
C GLU A 103 14.95 -13.78 11.43
N LEU A 104 14.19 -14.17 10.40
CA LEU A 104 14.00 -13.36 9.20
C LEU A 104 13.31 -12.02 9.52
N ILE A 105 12.20 -12.03 10.26
CA ILE A 105 11.51 -10.81 10.67
C ILE A 105 12.43 -9.91 11.53
N GLN A 106 13.14 -10.48 12.50
CA GLN A 106 14.07 -9.74 13.34
C GLN A 106 15.18 -9.07 12.51
N LYS A 107 15.77 -9.81 11.56
CA LYS A 107 16.83 -9.30 10.69
C LYS A 107 16.30 -8.19 9.78
N ILE A 108 15.11 -8.34 9.19
CA ILE A 108 14.48 -7.30 8.38
C ILE A 108 14.31 -6.01 9.18
N LYS A 109 13.71 -6.09 10.38
CA LYS A 109 13.51 -4.92 11.26
C LYS A 109 14.83 -4.28 11.67
N SER A 110 15.86 -5.07 12.00
CA SER A 110 17.17 -4.53 12.38
C SER A 110 17.90 -3.77 11.24
N LYS A 111 17.45 -3.94 9.99
CA LYS A 111 17.90 -3.16 8.83
C LYS A 111 17.01 -1.96 8.50
N GLY A 112 16.03 -1.65 9.36
CA GLY A 112 15.12 -0.52 9.18
C GLY A 112 14.11 -0.71 8.06
N MET A 113 13.91 -1.95 7.59
CA MET A 113 12.89 -2.30 6.61
C MET A 113 11.63 -2.79 7.32
N ARG A 114 10.47 -2.53 6.70
CA ARG A 114 9.18 -3.05 7.16
C ARG A 114 9.01 -4.51 6.74
N PRO A 115 8.81 -5.46 7.66
CA PRO A 115 8.61 -6.86 7.31
C PRO A 115 7.17 -7.13 6.87
N GLY A 116 7.03 -7.78 5.72
CA GLY A 116 5.77 -8.35 5.24
C GLY A 116 5.89 -9.87 5.02
N VAL A 117 4.76 -10.57 4.98
CA VAL A 117 4.72 -11.97 4.52
C VAL A 117 3.71 -12.16 3.40
N ALA A 118 4.11 -12.87 2.35
CA ALA A 118 3.25 -13.29 1.25
C ALA A 118 2.84 -14.76 1.39
N LEU A 119 1.68 -15.11 0.86
CA LEU A 119 1.24 -16.50 0.69
C LEU A 119 0.63 -16.72 -0.70
N LYS A 120 0.98 -17.86 -1.31
CA LYS A 120 0.45 -18.30 -2.60
C LYS A 120 -1.04 -18.69 -2.52
N PRO A 121 -1.74 -18.79 -3.66
CA PRO A 121 -3.14 -19.19 -3.67
C PRO A 121 -3.40 -20.54 -3.00
N GLY A 122 -2.53 -21.53 -3.21
CA GLY A 122 -2.65 -22.87 -2.59
C GLY A 122 -2.33 -22.95 -1.09
N THR A 123 -1.77 -21.89 -0.49
CA THR A 123 -1.30 -21.93 0.91
C THR A 123 -2.42 -21.54 1.87
N PRO A 124 -2.72 -22.34 2.92
CA PRO A 124 -3.72 -22.00 3.93
C PRO A 124 -3.42 -20.67 4.63
N ILE A 125 -4.45 -19.89 4.93
CA ILE A 125 -4.28 -18.57 5.55
C ILE A 125 -3.78 -18.66 6.99
N GLU A 126 -4.01 -19.80 7.64
CA GLU A 126 -3.58 -20.07 9.00
C GLU A 126 -2.05 -20.10 9.14
N GLU A 127 -1.31 -20.37 8.06
CA GLU A 127 0.16 -20.40 8.07
C GLU A 127 0.77 -19.02 8.41
N VAL A 128 0.06 -17.90 8.18
CA VAL A 128 0.58 -16.56 8.50
C VAL A 128 0.23 -16.08 9.90
N TYR A 129 -0.70 -16.71 10.62
CA TYR A 129 -1.12 -16.24 11.95
C TYR A 129 0.02 -16.16 12.96
N PRO A 130 0.93 -17.15 13.07
CA PRO A 130 2.04 -17.06 14.01
C PRO A 130 2.97 -15.87 13.73
N LEU A 131 3.06 -15.42 12.48
CA LEU A 131 3.91 -14.30 12.06
C LEU A 131 3.28 -12.96 12.38
N VAL A 132 1.95 -12.88 12.37
CA VAL A 132 1.18 -11.67 12.75
C VAL A 132 1.05 -11.54 14.27
N GLU A 133 1.03 -12.66 15.01
CA GLU A 133 0.74 -12.68 16.46
C GLU A 133 2.00 -12.75 17.35
N CYS A 134 3.19 -12.92 16.77
CA CYS A 134 4.43 -12.97 17.57
C CYS A 134 4.85 -11.60 18.12
N GLU A 135 5.81 -11.59 19.05
CA GLU A 135 6.34 -10.38 19.71
C GLU A 135 6.92 -9.34 18.73
N ASN A 136 7.56 -9.81 17.66
CA ASN A 136 8.08 -8.96 16.59
C ASN A 136 7.34 -9.29 15.29
N PRO A 137 6.09 -8.85 15.12
CA PRO A 137 5.25 -9.33 14.04
C PRO A 137 5.62 -8.71 12.70
N VAL A 138 5.20 -9.39 11.63
CA VAL A 138 5.06 -8.77 10.32
C VAL A 138 4.03 -7.65 10.39
N GLU A 139 4.23 -6.61 9.58
CA GLU A 139 3.40 -5.42 9.59
C GLU A 139 2.48 -5.34 8.35
N MET A 140 2.64 -6.28 7.42
CA MET A 140 1.83 -6.43 6.22
C MET A 140 1.70 -7.91 5.82
N VAL A 141 0.53 -8.30 5.32
CA VAL A 141 0.32 -9.63 4.70
C VAL A 141 -0.10 -9.44 3.25
N LEU A 142 0.65 -10.03 2.33
CA LEU A 142 0.38 -10.05 0.90
C LEU A 142 -0.34 -11.35 0.49
N VAL A 143 -1.62 -11.24 0.15
CA VAL A 143 -2.41 -12.34 -0.42
C VAL A 143 -2.22 -12.36 -1.93
N MET A 144 -1.53 -13.37 -2.45
CA MET A 144 -1.44 -13.56 -3.90
C MET A 144 -2.82 -13.90 -4.47
N THR A 145 -3.22 -13.18 -5.52
CA THR A 145 -4.50 -13.34 -6.23
C THR A 145 -4.32 -13.89 -7.64
N VAL A 146 -3.11 -14.36 -7.94
CA VAL A 146 -2.70 -15.19 -9.08
C VAL A 146 -1.56 -16.12 -8.60
N GLU A 147 -1.21 -17.15 -9.37
CA GLU A 147 0.03 -17.88 -9.11
C GLU A 147 1.25 -16.97 -9.40
N PRO A 148 2.21 -16.82 -8.47
CA PRO A 148 3.31 -15.89 -8.64
C PRO A 148 4.24 -16.28 -9.80
N GLY A 149 4.85 -15.29 -10.43
CA GLY A 149 5.90 -15.47 -11.46
C GLY A 149 5.72 -14.61 -12.70
N PHE A 150 4.47 -14.32 -13.12
CA PHE A 150 4.21 -13.52 -14.32
C PHE A 150 3.07 -12.51 -14.12
N GLY A 151 3.22 -11.32 -14.70
CA GLY A 151 2.16 -10.33 -14.78
C GLY A 151 1.09 -10.69 -15.82
N GLY A 152 -0.08 -10.04 -15.75
CA GLY A 152 -1.15 -10.16 -16.74
C GLY A 152 -2.06 -11.40 -16.59
N GLN A 153 -1.87 -12.17 -15.53
CA GLN A 153 -2.75 -13.29 -15.18
C GLN A 153 -4.12 -12.79 -14.69
N LYS A 154 -5.13 -13.68 -14.73
CA LYS A 154 -6.49 -13.37 -14.30
C LYS A 154 -6.59 -13.45 -12.77
N PHE A 155 -7.11 -12.38 -12.17
CA PHE A 155 -7.47 -12.32 -10.77
C PHE A 155 -8.31 -13.53 -10.33
N MET A 156 -8.02 -14.04 -9.13
CA MET A 156 -8.69 -15.19 -8.48
C MET A 156 -9.63 -14.71 -7.36
N PRO A 157 -10.95 -14.57 -7.63
CA PRO A 157 -11.94 -14.07 -6.65
C PRO A 157 -12.02 -14.87 -5.35
N ASP A 158 -11.75 -16.18 -5.42
CA ASP A 158 -11.77 -17.09 -4.28
C ASP A 158 -10.69 -16.77 -3.24
N MET A 159 -9.64 -16.02 -3.60
CA MET A 159 -8.64 -15.54 -2.64
C MET A 159 -9.17 -14.46 -1.70
N MET A 160 -10.30 -13.83 -2.04
CA MET A 160 -10.91 -12.78 -1.20
C MET A 160 -11.42 -13.33 0.14
N ASP A 161 -11.69 -14.62 0.24
CA ASP A 161 -12.06 -15.21 1.53
C ASP A 161 -10.89 -15.21 2.52
N LYS A 162 -9.64 -15.29 2.03
CA LYS A 162 -8.44 -15.10 2.87
C LYS A 162 -8.34 -13.64 3.34
N VAL A 163 -8.56 -12.68 2.46
CA VAL A 163 -8.55 -11.24 2.76
C VAL A 163 -9.60 -10.90 3.83
N LYS A 164 -10.85 -11.37 3.66
CA LYS A 164 -11.93 -11.19 4.66
C LYS A 164 -11.56 -11.80 6.01
N THR A 165 -10.97 -12.99 5.98
CA THR A 165 -10.56 -13.69 7.21
C THR A 165 -9.47 -12.91 7.94
N LEU A 166 -8.46 -12.41 7.23
CA LEU A 166 -7.42 -11.54 7.79
C LEU A 166 -8.00 -10.25 8.33
N ARG A 167 -8.79 -9.49 7.55
CA ARG A 167 -9.34 -8.20 7.98
C ARG A 167 -10.22 -8.35 9.22
N LYS A 168 -11.05 -9.40 9.27
CA LYS A 168 -11.89 -9.70 10.44
C LYS A 168 -11.06 -9.99 11.69
N LYS A 169 -9.94 -10.70 11.54
CA LYS A 169 -9.09 -11.11 12.67
C LYS A 169 -8.13 -10.00 13.11
N TYR A 170 -7.63 -9.20 12.16
CA TYR A 170 -6.65 -8.15 12.37
C TYR A 170 -7.14 -6.83 11.72
N PRO A 171 -8.00 -6.06 12.42
CA PRO A 171 -8.71 -4.92 11.83
C PRO A 171 -7.82 -3.80 11.29
N SER A 172 -6.61 -3.64 11.84
CA SER A 172 -5.65 -2.58 11.48
C SER A 172 -4.43 -3.08 10.70
N LEU A 173 -4.37 -4.37 10.36
CA LEU A 173 -3.25 -4.92 9.59
C LEU A 173 -3.28 -4.39 8.16
N ASP A 174 -2.11 -4.08 7.59
CA ASP A 174 -2.01 -3.85 6.16
C ASP A 174 -2.15 -5.18 5.41
N ILE A 175 -3.19 -5.28 4.61
CA ILE A 175 -3.49 -6.44 3.79
C ILE A 175 -3.32 -6.02 2.34
N GLU A 176 -2.28 -6.57 1.73
CA GLU A 176 -1.93 -6.35 0.34
C GLU A 176 -2.52 -7.45 -0.54
N VAL A 177 -2.89 -7.09 -1.77
CA VAL A 177 -3.30 -8.02 -2.82
C VAL A 177 -2.52 -7.73 -4.09
N ASP A 178 -1.95 -8.79 -4.68
CA ASP A 178 -1.22 -8.72 -5.96
C ASP A 178 -1.71 -9.80 -6.93
N GLY A 179 -1.91 -9.43 -8.19
CA GLY A 179 -2.37 -10.31 -9.26
C GLY A 179 -3.70 -9.93 -9.92
N GLY A 180 -3.65 -9.21 -11.04
CA GLY A 180 -4.86 -8.93 -11.83
C GLY A 180 -5.79 -7.88 -11.21
N LEU A 181 -5.27 -7.04 -10.31
CA LEU A 181 -5.99 -5.90 -9.76
C LEU A 181 -6.11 -4.78 -10.80
N GLY A 182 -7.27 -4.14 -10.83
CA GLY A 182 -7.59 -3.02 -11.71
C GLY A 182 -9.04 -2.57 -11.52
N PRO A 183 -9.55 -1.64 -12.34
CA PRO A 183 -10.90 -1.08 -12.17
C PRO A 183 -12.04 -2.10 -12.12
N SER A 184 -11.88 -3.27 -12.77
CA SER A 184 -12.91 -4.33 -12.78
C SER A 184 -12.87 -5.27 -11.58
N THR A 185 -11.80 -5.25 -10.77
CA THR A 185 -11.57 -6.20 -9.67
C THR A 185 -11.38 -5.51 -8.32
N ILE A 186 -11.09 -4.22 -8.31
CA ILE A 186 -10.77 -3.48 -7.09
C ILE A 186 -11.90 -3.47 -6.07
N ASP A 187 -13.15 -3.26 -6.49
CA ASP A 187 -14.29 -3.18 -5.55
C ASP A 187 -14.45 -4.47 -4.73
N MET A 188 -14.15 -5.62 -5.34
CA MET A 188 -14.21 -6.91 -4.65
C MET A 188 -13.09 -7.04 -3.62
N ALA A 189 -11.87 -6.61 -3.96
CA ALA A 189 -10.73 -6.63 -3.04
C ALA A 189 -10.89 -5.63 -1.90
N ALA A 190 -11.31 -4.40 -2.20
CA ALA A 190 -11.61 -3.36 -1.24
C ALA A 190 -12.70 -3.82 -0.25
N SER A 191 -13.83 -4.34 -0.77
CA SER A 191 -14.92 -4.87 0.07
C SER A 191 -14.52 -6.07 0.93
N ALA A 192 -13.54 -6.87 0.47
CA ALA A 192 -12.98 -7.96 1.27
C ALA A 192 -12.08 -7.47 2.41
N GLY A 193 -11.61 -6.22 2.35
CA GLY A 193 -10.78 -5.60 3.37
C GLY A 193 -9.32 -5.40 2.98
N ALA A 194 -8.96 -5.55 1.69
CA ALA A 194 -7.62 -5.18 1.23
C ALA A 194 -7.46 -3.65 1.25
N ASN A 195 -6.29 -3.17 1.68
CA ASN A 195 -5.99 -1.74 1.75
C ASN A 195 -4.66 -1.35 1.07
N CYS A 196 -3.84 -2.33 0.70
CA CYS A 196 -2.66 -2.15 -0.14
C CYS A 196 -2.90 -2.85 -1.48
N ILE A 197 -2.78 -2.14 -2.60
CA ILE A 197 -3.22 -2.63 -3.92
C ILE A 197 -2.04 -2.60 -4.88
N VAL A 198 -1.60 -3.78 -5.32
CA VAL A 198 -0.55 -3.92 -6.33
C VAL A 198 -1.20 -4.06 -7.70
N ALA A 199 -0.89 -3.14 -8.60
CA ALA A 199 -1.44 -3.10 -9.95
C ALA A 199 -0.33 -2.93 -10.99
N GLY A 200 -0.22 -3.91 -11.89
CA GLY A 200 0.72 -3.90 -13.01
C GLY A 200 0.10 -3.39 -14.31
N SER A 201 -0.30 -4.32 -15.18
CA SER A 201 -0.79 -4.03 -16.53
C SER A 201 -1.99 -3.08 -16.57
N SER A 202 -2.87 -3.11 -15.57
CA SER A 202 -4.03 -2.22 -15.48
C SER A 202 -3.67 -0.74 -15.31
N VAL A 203 -2.48 -0.44 -14.77
CA VAL A 203 -1.96 0.93 -14.62
C VAL A 203 -0.99 1.25 -15.76
N PHE A 204 0.03 0.41 -15.98
CA PHE A 204 1.07 0.69 -16.97
C PHE A 204 0.56 0.65 -18.42
N GLY A 205 -0.47 -0.15 -18.70
CA GLY A 205 -1.12 -0.22 -20.01
C GLY A 205 -2.30 0.74 -20.17
N ALA A 206 -2.64 1.54 -19.15
CA ALA A 206 -3.74 2.49 -19.23
C ALA A 206 -3.31 3.77 -19.95
N PRO A 207 -4.21 4.38 -20.75
CA PRO A 207 -3.95 5.71 -21.31
C PRO A 207 -3.87 6.79 -20.22
N GLU A 208 -4.64 6.63 -19.14
CA GLU A 208 -4.74 7.57 -18.02
C GLU A 208 -4.38 6.87 -16.70
N PRO A 209 -3.09 6.59 -16.43
CA PRO A 209 -2.66 5.84 -15.25
C PRO A 209 -3.05 6.53 -13.93
N ALA A 210 -2.97 7.87 -13.86
CA ALA A 210 -3.39 8.64 -12.69
C ALA A 210 -4.87 8.44 -12.36
N HIS A 211 -5.73 8.36 -13.38
CA HIS A 211 -7.15 8.08 -13.17
C HIS A 211 -7.37 6.67 -12.61
N VAL A 212 -6.66 5.66 -13.13
CA VAL A 212 -6.76 4.28 -12.64
C VAL A 212 -6.30 4.17 -11.18
N ILE A 213 -5.18 4.80 -10.82
CA ILE A 213 -4.67 4.84 -9.44
C ILE A 213 -5.69 5.51 -8.51
N SER A 214 -6.21 6.68 -8.90
CA SER A 214 -7.21 7.42 -8.13
C SER A 214 -8.51 6.62 -7.94
N LEU A 215 -8.99 5.97 -8.99
CA LEU A 215 -10.18 5.11 -8.92
C LEU A 215 -9.99 3.97 -7.92
N MET A 216 -8.84 3.29 -7.97
CA MET A 216 -8.59 2.18 -7.05
C MET A 216 -8.45 2.65 -5.61
N ARG A 217 -7.77 3.79 -5.38
CA ARG A 217 -7.69 4.42 -4.06
C ARG A 217 -9.08 4.74 -3.51
N LYS A 218 -9.92 5.38 -4.33
CA LYS A 218 -11.29 5.74 -3.95
C LYS A 218 -12.14 4.52 -3.58
N SER A 219 -12.04 3.43 -4.34
CA SER A 219 -12.75 2.18 -4.03
C SER A 219 -12.36 1.62 -2.65
N VAL A 220 -11.06 1.66 -2.31
CA VAL A 220 -10.57 1.26 -0.97
C VAL A 220 -11.05 2.21 0.11
N GLU A 221 -10.97 3.53 -0.11
CA GLU A 221 -11.44 4.55 0.81
C GLU A 221 -12.94 4.38 1.13
N GLU A 222 -13.78 4.25 0.10
CA GLU A 222 -15.23 4.05 0.25
C GLU A 222 -15.56 2.75 1.02
N ALA A 223 -14.85 1.64 0.71
CA ALA A 223 -15.03 0.38 1.44
C ALA A 223 -14.64 0.46 2.92
N ASN A 224 -13.76 1.39 3.28
CA ASN A 224 -13.35 1.65 4.67
C ASN A 224 -14.14 2.80 5.33
N GLY A 225 -15.23 3.27 4.70
CA GLY A 225 -16.13 4.27 5.27
C GLY A 225 -15.63 5.72 5.17
N PHE A 226 -14.62 5.96 4.33
CA PHE A 226 -14.23 7.33 3.96
C PHE A 226 -15.17 7.84 2.87
N SER A 227 -15.48 9.13 2.93
CA SER A 227 -16.33 9.85 1.98
C SER A 227 -15.60 11.08 1.46
N ALA A 228 -16.12 11.70 0.41
CA ALA A 228 -15.58 12.96 -0.10
C ALA A 228 -15.59 14.09 0.95
N ASP A 229 -16.48 14.00 1.95
CA ASP A 229 -16.61 14.96 3.05
C ASP A 229 -15.77 14.58 4.28
N THR A 230 -15.01 13.47 4.23
CA THR A 230 -14.17 13.06 5.36
C THR A 230 -13.01 14.03 5.52
N GLU A 231 -13.01 14.77 6.62
CA GLU A 231 -11.92 15.66 6.98
C GLU A 231 -10.73 14.85 7.50
N PHE A 232 -9.54 15.14 6.98
CA PHE A 232 -8.32 14.49 7.44
C PHE A 232 -7.58 15.41 8.40
N LEU A 233 -7.05 14.82 9.47
CA LEU A 233 -6.02 15.49 10.26
C LEU A 233 -4.70 15.30 9.50
N PRO A 234 -3.96 16.38 9.18
CA PRO A 234 -2.61 16.26 8.66
C PRO A 234 -1.78 15.38 9.60
N LYS A 235 -0.98 14.50 8.99
CA LYS A 235 0.06 13.79 9.73
C LYS A 235 0.92 14.83 10.45
N ASP A 236 1.16 14.58 11.74
CA ASP A 236 1.93 15.45 12.64
C ASP A 236 1.27 16.81 13.00
N GLN A 237 -0.02 17.03 12.70
CA GLN A 237 -0.74 18.19 13.24
C GLN A 237 -0.89 18.05 14.77
N PRO A 238 -0.35 18.99 15.56
CA PRO A 238 -0.55 18.97 17.00
C PRO A 238 -2.03 19.15 17.34
N LEU A 239 -2.57 18.24 18.14
CA LEU A 239 -3.90 18.37 18.71
C LEU A 239 -3.80 18.99 20.11
N LEU A 240 -4.61 20.02 20.36
CA LEU A 240 -4.77 20.55 21.70
C LEU A 240 -5.89 19.81 22.39
N MET A 241 -5.55 19.02 23.40
CA MET A 241 -6.53 18.40 24.28
C MET A 241 -6.71 19.28 25.52
N PRO A 242 -7.87 19.96 25.69
CA PRO A 242 -8.14 20.66 26.93
C PRO A 242 -8.28 19.64 28.06
N ILE A 243 -7.44 19.76 29.09
CA ILE A 243 -7.48 18.90 30.28
C ILE A 243 -7.60 19.76 31.53
N GLU A 244 -8.48 19.35 32.43
CA GLU A 244 -8.62 19.99 33.75
C GLU A 244 -7.58 19.41 34.72
N CYS A 245 -6.42 20.05 34.79
CA CYS A 245 -5.36 19.64 35.70
C CYS A 245 -5.65 20.11 37.13
N LYS A 246 -5.59 19.19 38.10
CA LYS A 246 -5.60 19.51 39.52
C LYS A 246 -4.18 19.82 39.98
N CYS A 247 -3.97 21.00 40.56
CA CYS A 247 -2.66 21.50 40.98
C CYS A 247 -2.65 21.90 42.46
N ASN A 248 -1.78 21.30 43.28
CA ASN A 248 -1.60 21.69 44.69
C ASN A 248 -0.13 21.86 45.12
N GLY A 249 0.79 22.00 44.16
CA GLY A 249 2.23 22.17 44.40
C GLY A 249 3.02 20.86 44.56
N SER A 250 2.37 19.75 44.92
CA SER A 250 3.00 18.42 45.05
C SER A 250 2.39 17.37 44.11
N PHE A 251 1.20 17.66 43.59
CA PHE A 251 0.42 16.77 42.76
C PHE A 251 -0.14 17.54 41.57
N PHE A 252 0.11 17.00 40.39
CA PHE A 252 -0.19 17.63 39.11
C PHE A 252 -0.69 16.58 38.11
N GLN A 253 -1.99 16.32 38.13
CA GLN A 253 -2.59 15.40 37.19
C GLN A 253 -3.99 15.82 36.76
N ALA A 254 -4.35 15.43 35.54
CA ALA A 254 -5.72 15.35 35.10
C ALA A 254 -6.16 13.89 35.13
N GLU A 255 -7.41 13.62 35.48
CA GLU A 255 -8.01 12.30 35.36
C GLU A 255 -8.99 12.33 34.19
N VAL A 256 -8.62 11.64 33.10
CA VAL A 256 -9.45 11.55 31.89
C VAL A 256 -10.08 10.17 31.85
N THR A 257 -11.33 10.08 31.40
CA THR A 257 -11.93 8.77 31.14
C THR A 257 -11.76 8.42 29.66
N LYS A 258 -11.26 7.22 29.37
CA LYS A 258 -11.24 6.66 28.02
C LYS A 258 -12.15 5.44 27.95
N THR A 259 -12.93 5.34 26.89
CA THR A 259 -13.67 4.13 26.52
C THR A 259 -12.75 3.25 25.69
N THR A 260 -12.61 1.98 26.06
CA THR A 260 -11.72 1.03 25.37
C THR A 260 -12.33 0.54 24.07
N ILE A 261 -11.43 0.26 23.13
CA ILE A 261 -11.73 -0.46 21.90
C ILE A 261 -11.20 -1.89 22.04
N LYS A 262 -11.94 -2.86 21.50
CA LYS A 262 -11.56 -4.27 21.53
C LYS A 262 -10.13 -4.48 21.02
N GLY A 263 -9.32 -5.18 21.82
CA GLY A 263 -7.93 -5.50 21.49
C GLY A 263 -6.92 -4.44 21.93
N GLU A 264 -7.35 -3.31 22.49
CA GLU A 264 -6.44 -2.33 23.08
C GLU A 264 -5.64 -2.91 24.26
N SER A 265 -4.54 -2.25 24.59
CA SER A 265 -3.72 -2.53 25.76
C SER A 265 -3.36 -1.23 26.48
N PHE A 266 -3.06 -1.30 27.77
CA PHE A 266 -2.57 -0.15 28.53
C PHE A 266 -1.26 0.40 27.95
N TYR A 267 -0.43 -0.47 27.39
CA TYR A 267 0.80 -0.05 26.69
C TYR A 267 0.46 0.81 25.47
N GLY A 268 -0.38 0.31 24.55
CA GLY A 268 -0.76 1.06 23.35
C GLY A 268 -1.48 2.38 23.68
N ILE A 269 -2.31 2.39 24.73
CA ILE A 269 -2.95 3.62 25.22
C ILE A 269 -1.90 4.62 25.73
N ALA A 270 -0.96 4.18 26.56
CA ALA A 270 0.09 5.05 27.08
C ALA A 270 1.02 5.59 25.97
N GLU A 271 1.37 4.73 25.02
CA GLU A 271 2.17 5.08 23.84
C GLU A 271 1.48 6.15 22.98
N SER A 272 0.17 6.00 22.73
CA SER A 272 -0.64 6.99 21.97
C SER A 272 -0.74 8.36 22.65
N LEU A 273 -0.41 8.46 23.93
CA LEU A 273 -0.45 9.68 24.73
C LEU A 273 0.94 10.30 24.93
N GLU A 274 1.95 9.81 24.21
CA GLU A 274 3.27 10.45 24.06
C GLU A 274 3.90 10.91 25.38
N GLY A 275 3.89 10.03 26.39
CA GLY A 275 4.53 10.30 27.69
C GLY A 275 3.69 11.12 28.68
N LEU A 276 2.45 11.48 28.33
CA LEU A 276 1.51 12.08 29.28
C LEU A 276 1.02 11.08 30.34
N THR A 277 1.16 9.78 30.11
CA THR A 277 0.84 8.74 31.10
C THR A 277 1.79 7.56 30.99
N THR A 278 1.63 6.57 31.86
CA THR A 278 2.37 5.31 31.79
C THR A 278 1.42 4.14 31.94
N CYS A 279 1.76 3.00 31.33
CA CYS A 279 1.02 1.74 31.50
C CYS A 279 0.77 1.42 32.99
N ARG A 280 1.80 1.62 33.83
CA ARG A 280 1.72 1.44 35.28
C ARG A 280 0.69 2.38 35.93
N ALA A 281 0.70 3.67 35.59
CA ALA A 281 -0.25 4.63 36.16
C ALA A 281 -1.70 4.32 35.75
N ILE A 282 -1.91 3.86 34.50
CA ILE A 282 -3.21 3.37 34.05
C ILE A 282 -3.63 2.15 34.89
N GLN A 283 -2.73 1.19 35.08
CA GLN A 283 -3.02 -0.03 35.85
C GLN A 283 -3.38 0.27 37.31
N GLU A 284 -2.63 1.15 37.98
CA GLU A 284 -2.87 1.54 39.37
C GLU A 284 -4.25 2.21 39.57
N LYS A 285 -4.77 2.89 38.53
CA LYS A 285 -6.09 3.53 38.56
C LYS A 285 -7.24 2.61 38.12
N ASN A 286 -6.94 1.46 37.52
CA ASN A 286 -7.94 0.52 36.98
C ASN A 286 -7.69 -0.89 37.53
N LEU A 287 -7.72 -1.02 38.87
CA LEU A 287 -7.49 -2.30 39.55
C LEU A 287 -8.49 -3.37 39.09
N GLY A 288 -7.99 -4.56 38.79
CA GLY A 288 -8.79 -5.68 38.32
C GLY A 288 -9.08 -5.70 36.81
N VAL A 289 -8.64 -4.70 36.06
CA VAL A 289 -8.70 -4.69 34.59
C VAL A 289 -7.39 -5.27 34.02
N PRO A 290 -7.45 -6.24 33.09
CA PRO A 290 -6.24 -6.81 32.48
C PRO A 290 -5.52 -5.75 31.62
N PRO A 291 -4.17 -5.73 31.62
CA PRO A 291 -3.40 -4.69 30.93
C PRO A 291 -3.37 -4.84 29.39
N SER A 292 -3.88 -5.95 28.85
CA SER A 292 -3.91 -6.26 27.43
C SER A 292 -5.22 -6.93 27.03
N ASN A 293 -5.52 -6.92 25.73
CA ASN A 293 -6.73 -7.50 25.15
C ASN A 293 -8.01 -6.98 25.81
N LEU A 294 -8.07 -5.65 25.98
CA LEU A 294 -9.21 -4.97 26.56
C LEU A 294 -10.47 -5.23 25.73
N GLY A 295 -11.61 -5.42 26.39
CA GLY A 295 -12.91 -5.57 25.73
C GLY A 295 -13.40 -4.24 25.15
N ASP A 296 -14.48 -4.29 24.37
CA ASP A 296 -15.16 -3.07 23.92
C ASP A 296 -15.90 -2.39 25.08
N ASN A 297 -15.90 -1.06 25.05
CA ASN A 297 -16.72 -0.19 25.91
C ASN A 297 -16.40 -0.21 27.42
N ALA A 298 -15.24 -0.73 27.84
CA ALA A 298 -14.81 -0.56 29.22
C ALA A 298 -14.38 0.90 29.45
N ARG A 299 -14.73 1.47 30.60
CA ARG A 299 -14.32 2.83 30.97
C ARG A 299 -13.06 2.76 31.83
N LEU A 300 -11.95 3.28 31.31
CA LEU A 300 -10.68 3.41 32.02
C LEU A 300 -10.48 4.82 32.54
N LEU A 301 -9.95 4.93 33.76
CA LEU A 301 -9.39 6.17 34.29
C LEU A 301 -7.93 6.30 33.86
N ILE A 302 -7.63 7.30 33.06
CA ILE A 302 -6.29 7.58 32.53
C ILE A 302 -5.73 8.81 33.26
N PRO A 303 -4.78 8.63 34.19
CA PRO A 303 -4.10 9.75 34.82
C PRO A 303 -3.11 10.37 33.83
N LEU A 304 -3.30 11.65 33.50
CA LEU A 304 -2.38 12.42 32.66
C LEU A 304 -1.53 13.33 33.53
N ARG A 305 -0.22 13.37 33.26
CA ARG A 305 0.72 14.30 33.86
C ARG A 305 0.47 15.70 33.32
N CYS A 306 0.45 16.67 34.23
CA CYS A 306 0.41 18.07 33.90
C CYS A 306 1.60 18.78 34.54
N ALA A 307 2.03 19.88 33.93
CA ALA A 307 2.79 20.91 34.64
C ALA A 307 1.83 21.98 35.19
N CYS A 308 2.15 22.54 36.35
CA CYS A 308 1.26 23.51 37.02
C CYS A 308 1.92 24.89 37.16
N PRO A 309 1.16 25.97 36.93
CA PRO A 309 1.65 27.31 37.16
C PRO A 309 1.74 27.61 38.66
N TYR A 310 2.69 28.47 39.05
CA TYR A 310 2.77 29.01 40.41
C TYR A 310 1.97 30.31 40.53
N SER A 311 1.31 30.52 41.67
CA SER A 311 0.16 31.42 41.83
C SER A 311 0.45 32.92 41.93
N SER A 312 1.68 33.40 41.69
CA SER A 312 2.01 34.82 41.93
C SER A 312 2.27 35.68 40.69
N GLU A 313 2.34 35.13 39.47
CA GLU A 313 2.61 35.95 38.26
C GLU A 313 1.86 35.42 37.02
N VAL A 314 0.54 35.29 37.09
CA VAL A 314 -0.28 35.34 35.86
C VAL A 314 -0.29 36.81 35.39
N GLY A 315 0.86 37.27 34.90
CA GLY A 315 1.02 38.59 34.29
C GLY A 315 0.10 38.70 33.07
N LEU A 316 -0.52 39.87 32.89
CA LEU A 316 -1.62 40.16 31.96
C LEU A 316 -1.40 39.80 30.46
N ALA A 317 -0.23 39.31 30.06
CA ALA A 317 0.13 39.03 28.67
C ALA A 317 -0.01 37.55 28.23
N THR A 318 0.08 36.57 29.15
CA THR A 318 -0.01 35.14 28.78
C THR A 318 -1.37 34.59 29.20
N ARG A 319 -2.24 34.31 28.22
CA ARG A 319 -3.60 33.78 28.48
C ARG A 319 -3.65 32.25 28.55
N ILE A 320 -2.64 31.55 28.05
CA ILE A 320 -2.61 30.08 27.94
C ILE A 320 -1.21 29.55 28.22
N LEU A 321 -1.11 28.56 29.11
CA LEU A 321 0.09 27.76 29.37
C LEU A 321 -0.18 26.33 28.89
N LEU A 322 0.66 25.83 27.99
CA LEU A 322 0.60 24.46 27.49
C LEU A 322 1.52 23.57 28.30
N SER A 323 1.03 22.42 28.76
CA SER A 323 1.85 21.35 29.33
C SER A 323 2.34 20.45 28.20
N TYR A 324 3.65 20.42 27.96
CA TYR A 324 4.28 19.68 26.86
C TYR A 324 5.18 18.56 27.41
N PRO A 325 5.00 17.30 26.97
CA PRO A 325 5.92 16.21 27.31
C PRO A 325 7.20 16.35 26.48
N VAL A 326 8.34 16.47 27.15
CA VAL A 326 9.65 16.57 26.48
C VAL A 326 9.94 15.29 25.71
N SER A 327 10.25 15.43 24.42
CA SER A 327 10.74 14.35 23.56
C SER A 327 12.27 14.30 23.53
N GLU A 328 12.81 13.15 23.14
CA GLU A 328 14.26 13.02 22.94
C GLU A 328 14.74 13.96 21.82
N GLY A 329 15.81 14.71 22.10
CA GLY A 329 16.38 15.69 21.17
C GLY A 329 15.72 17.09 21.19
N ASP A 330 14.67 17.29 22.00
CA ASP A 330 14.08 18.61 22.17
C ASP A 330 15.08 19.62 22.77
N THR A 331 15.05 20.84 22.22
CA THR A 331 15.79 21.99 22.76
C THR A 331 14.83 23.15 22.99
N ILE A 332 15.13 24.01 23.97
CA ILE A 332 14.32 25.20 24.27
C ILE A 332 14.16 26.07 23.01
N SER A 333 15.22 26.23 22.22
CA SER A 333 15.20 27.03 20.98
C SER A 333 14.24 26.46 19.94
N ASN A 334 14.28 25.15 19.70
CA ASN A 334 13.38 24.51 18.72
C ASN A 334 11.92 24.57 19.18
N LEU A 335 11.67 24.37 20.48
CA LEU A 335 10.33 24.48 21.05
C LEU A 335 9.80 25.92 21.00
N ALA A 336 10.65 26.92 21.24
CA ALA A 336 10.27 28.32 21.12
C ALA A 336 9.79 28.67 19.70
N ILE A 337 10.53 28.20 18.68
CA ILE A 337 10.14 28.35 17.27
C ILE A 337 8.82 27.61 17.01
N LYS A 338 8.73 26.34 17.41
CA LYS A 338 7.56 25.47 17.20
C LYS A 338 6.27 26.07 17.74
N PHE A 339 6.32 26.69 18.92
CA PHE A 339 5.15 27.23 19.60
C PHE A 339 5.01 28.75 19.47
N ASN A 340 5.80 29.39 18.59
CA ASN A 340 5.80 30.84 18.38
C ASN A 340 5.91 31.64 19.69
N THR A 341 6.89 31.27 20.51
CA THR A 341 7.22 31.90 21.78
C THR A 341 8.72 32.21 21.83
N THR A 342 9.28 32.59 22.98
CA THR A 342 10.73 32.84 23.11
C THR A 342 11.39 31.86 24.07
N PRO A 343 12.68 31.52 23.88
CA PRO A 343 13.43 30.70 24.83
C PRO A 343 13.33 31.22 26.27
N GLU A 344 13.43 32.54 26.46
CA GLU A 344 13.39 33.20 27.77
C GLU A 344 12.02 33.04 28.43
N ALA A 345 10.94 33.07 27.64
CA ALA A 345 9.59 32.86 28.15
C ALA A 345 9.40 31.42 28.63
N ILE A 346 9.91 30.43 27.88
CA ILE A 346 9.87 29.02 28.30
C ILE A 346 10.73 28.83 29.57
N VAL A 347 11.94 29.37 29.60
CA VAL A 347 12.80 29.27 30.79
C VAL A 347 12.13 29.91 31.99
N SER A 348 11.59 31.12 31.86
CA SER A 348 10.87 31.81 32.94
C SER A 348 9.70 31.00 33.50
N ALA A 349 8.91 30.37 32.62
CA ALA A 349 7.78 29.53 33.02
C ALA A 349 8.18 28.26 33.79
N ASN A 350 9.41 27.75 33.59
CA ASN A 350 9.84 26.45 34.14
C ASN A 350 10.93 26.54 35.22
N ASN A 351 11.72 27.62 35.27
CA ASN A 351 12.80 27.82 36.23
C ASN A 351 12.32 27.87 37.70
N ARG A 352 11.01 27.91 37.91
CA ARG A 352 10.37 27.91 39.24
C ARG A 352 9.49 26.69 39.50
N SER A 353 9.25 25.84 38.49
CA SER A 353 8.38 24.64 38.58
C SER A 353 9.14 23.42 39.11
N VAL A 354 10.48 23.40 38.97
CA VAL A 354 11.35 22.33 39.46
C VAL A 354 12.63 22.98 39.99
N ALA A 355 12.97 22.78 41.26
CA ALA A 355 14.21 23.29 41.87
C ALA A 355 15.51 22.85 41.13
N ASN A 356 15.37 21.93 40.16
CA ASN A 356 16.42 21.33 39.35
C ASN A 356 16.25 21.56 37.83
N PHE A 357 15.46 22.53 37.39
CA PHE A 357 15.29 22.79 35.95
C PHE A 357 16.63 23.18 35.30
N LYS A 358 17.04 22.44 34.26
CA LYS A 358 18.27 22.67 33.51
C LYS A 358 17.92 23.04 32.06
N PRO A 359 17.88 24.33 31.70
CA PRO A 359 17.52 24.77 30.35
C PRO A 359 18.37 24.13 29.23
N GLU A 360 19.65 23.89 29.53
CA GLU A 360 20.64 23.30 28.62
C GLU A 360 20.43 21.79 28.41
N SER A 361 19.60 21.13 29.22
CA SER A 361 19.41 19.69 29.19
C SER A 361 17.98 19.33 29.60
N LEU A 362 17.13 19.15 28.59
CA LEU A 362 15.77 18.66 28.77
C LEU A 362 15.77 17.14 28.94
N VAL A 363 15.07 16.66 29.96
CA VAL A 363 14.96 15.22 30.25
C VAL A 363 13.70 14.69 29.57
N PRO A 364 13.79 13.69 28.67
CA PRO A 364 12.62 13.09 28.03
C PRO A 364 11.56 12.62 29.04
N LEU A 365 10.29 12.68 28.65
CA LEU A 365 9.11 12.29 29.46
C LEU A 365 8.85 13.14 30.71
N THR A 366 9.52 14.28 30.83
CA THR A 366 9.19 15.32 31.82
C THR A 366 8.22 16.34 31.21
N SER A 367 7.40 17.00 32.05
CA SER A 367 6.45 18.01 31.59
C SER A 367 7.07 19.41 31.66
N LEU A 368 6.95 20.15 30.56
CA LEU A 368 7.46 21.51 30.38
C LEU A 368 6.29 22.47 30.12
N LEU A 369 6.27 23.63 30.78
CA LEU A 369 5.30 24.70 30.53
C LEU A 369 5.73 25.56 29.35
N ILE A 370 4.89 25.64 28.32
CA ILE A 370 5.10 26.50 27.16
C ILE A 370 4.11 27.66 27.20
N PRO A 371 4.57 28.92 27.38
CA PRO A 371 3.70 30.08 27.34
C PRO A 371 3.33 30.44 25.90
N LEU A 372 2.04 30.61 25.66
CA LEU A 372 1.49 30.91 24.35
C LEU A 372 0.97 32.35 24.31
N LYS A 373 1.32 33.08 23.24
CA LYS A 373 0.88 34.48 23.03
C LYS A 373 -0.60 34.60 22.62
N GLY A 374 -1.25 33.49 22.23
CA GLY A 374 -2.67 33.43 21.86
C GLY A 374 -3.19 32.00 21.87
N LYS A 375 -4.49 31.81 21.55
CA LYS A 375 -5.00 30.45 21.26
C LYS A 375 -4.14 29.86 20.15
N PRO A 376 -3.57 28.65 20.33
CA PRO A 376 -2.78 28.07 19.26
C PRO A 376 -3.73 27.87 18.08
N ALA A 377 -3.31 28.35 16.92
CA ALA A 377 -3.99 27.99 15.69
C ALA A 377 -3.72 26.50 15.48
N LEU A 378 -4.69 25.66 15.82
CA LEU A 378 -4.83 24.36 15.18
C LEU A 378 -4.84 24.70 13.68
N GLY A 379 -3.86 24.20 12.93
CA GLY A 379 -3.82 24.44 11.49
C GLY A 379 -5.19 24.15 10.87
N PRO A 380 -5.54 24.80 9.73
CA PRO A 380 -6.77 24.45 9.04
C PRO A 380 -6.80 22.93 8.88
N LEU A 381 -7.93 22.31 9.25
CA LEU A 381 -8.16 20.89 8.96
C LEU A 381 -7.73 20.66 7.51
N ALA A 382 -6.97 19.60 7.26
CA ALA A 382 -6.67 19.27 5.88
C ALA A 382 -8.03 18.96 5.25
N LYS A 383 -8.45 19.85 4.34
CA LYS A 383 -9.44 19.45 3.37
C LYS A 383 -8.92 18.16 2.73
N PRO A 384 -9.81 17.20 2.41
CA PRO A 384 -9.40 16.06 1.60
C PRO A 384 -8.52 16.59 0.49
N ARG A 385 -7.31 16.03 0.36
CA ARG A 385 -6.56 16.25 -0.88
C ARG A 385 -7.45 15.60 -1.92
N GLU A 386 -8.23 16.42 -2.64
CA GLU A 386 -8.73 15.96 -3.93
C GLU A 386 -7.50 15.38 -4.62
N PRO A 387 -7.58 14.12 -5.10
CA PRO A 387 -6.54 13.57 -5.95
C PRO A 387 -6.23 14.67 -6.95
N ASN A 388 -4.97 15.07 -7.04
CA ASN A 388 -4.56 16.22 -7.82
C ASN A 388 -4.78 15.87 -9.31
N SER A 389 -6.03 15.87 -9.77
CA SER A 389 -6.41 15.75 -11.15
C SER A 389 -6.06 17.09 -11.75
N ARG A 390 -4.77 17.28 -12.08
CA ARG A 390 -4.35 18.33 -13.02
C ARG A 390 -4.89 18.06 -14.43
N PHE A 391 -6.08 17.47 -14.53
CA PHE A 391 -6.75 17.09 -15.74
C PHE A 391 -8.18 17.56 -15.60
N PRO A 392 -8.68 18.39 -16.53
CA PRO A 392 -10.03 18.90 -16.47
C PRO A 392 -11.01 17.73 -16.41
N GLU A 393 -12.09 17.90 -15.62
CA GLU A 393 -13.24 17.01 -15.64
C GLU A 393 -13.80 16.94 -17.07
N SER A 394 -13.27 16.04 -17.88
CA SER A 394 -13.99 15.59 -19.05
C SER A 394 -15.08 14.66 -18.53
N SER A 395 -16.29 15.19 -18.45
CA SER A 395 -17.51 14.43 -18.21
C SER A 395 -17.66 13.39 -19.33
N ILE A 396 -17.06 12.22 -19.15
CA ILE A 396 -17.42 11.05 -19.93
C ILE A 396 -18.67 10.48 -19.27
N PRO A 397 -19.80 10.38 -19.97
CA PRO A 397 -21.06 9.97 -19.36
C PRO A 397 -20.94 8.55 -18.80
N VAL A 398 -21.44 8.37 -17.58
CA VAL A 398 -21.68 7.07 -16.94
C VAL A 398 -22.52 6.22 -17.90
N ILE A 399 -21.88 5.21 -18.50
CA ILE A 399 -22.59 4.25 -19.35
C ILE A 399 -23.27 3.24 -18.41
N SER A 400 -24.56 3.45 -18.16
CA SER A 400 -25.49 2.45 -17.63
C SER A 400 -25.44 1.16 -18.48
N PRO A 401 -25.57 -0.04 -17.88
CA PRO A 401 -25.40 -1.31 -18.56
C PRO A 401 -26.61 -1.63 -19.45
N HIS A 402 -26.67 -1.02 -20.64
CA HIS A 402 -27.54 -1.49 -21.71
C HIS A 402 -26.77 -1.67 -23.03
N LYS A 403 -26.53 -2.95 -23.34
CA LYS A 403 -26.31 -3.56 -24.67
C LYS A 403 -25.54 -2.70 -25.69
N LYS A 404 -24.22 -2.58 -25.51
CA LYS A 404 -23.33 -2.43 -26.67
C LYS A 404 -23.25 -3.79 -27.37
N LYS A 405 -24.00 -3.94 -28.47
CA LYS A 405 -23.84 -5.07 -29.40
C LYS A 405 -22.36 -5.12 -29.82
N SER A 406 -21.71 -6.21 -29.45
CA SER A 406 -20.31 -6.48 -29.73
C SER A 406 -20.04 -6.33 -31.23
N LYS A 407 -18.93 -5.64 -31.56
CA LYS A 407 -18.35 -5.59 -32.91
C LYS A 407 -17.95 -6.99 -33.44
N MET A 408 -18.14 -8.07 -32.66
CA MET A 408 -18.03 -9.47 -33.11
C MET A 408 -18.96 -9.82 -34.27
N TRP A 409 -20.10 -9.16 -34.46
CA TRP A 409 -20.97 -9.51 -35.59
C TRP A 409 -20.35 -9.13 -36.94
N ILE A 410 -19.62 -8.01 -36.99
CA ILE A 410 -18.90 -7.58 -38.20
C ILE A 410 -17.75 -8.57 -38.49
N VAL A 411 -17.02 -9.01 -37.46
CA VAL A 411 -15.99 -10.06 -37.61
C VAL A 411 -16.60 -11.39 -38.07
N GLY A 412 -17.78 -11.75 -37.56
CA GLY A 412 -18.53 -12.93 -38.00
C GLY A 412 -18.95 -12.86 -39.47
N ILE A 413 -19.36 -11.68 -39.96
CA ILE A 413 -19.68 -11.45 -41.37
C ILE A 413 -18.43 -11.62 -42.24
N TYR A 414 -17.28 -11.06 -41.82
CA TYR A 414 -16.03 -11.23 -42.57
C TYR A 414 -15.58 -12.69 -42.64
N ILE A 415 -15.67 -13.44 -41.54
CA ILE A 415 -15.34 -14.88 -41.52
C ILE A 415 -16.30 -15.66 -42.43
N ALA A 416 -17.59 -15.35 -42.41
CA ALA A 416 -18.57 -16.01 -43.27
C ALA A 416 -18.32 -15.72 -44.76
N VAL A 417 -18.02 -14.46 -45.13
CA VAL A 417 -17.71 -14.07 -46.51
C VAL A 417 -16.43 -14.74 -47.00
N ILE A 418 -15.37 -14.79 -46.18
CA ILE A 418 -14.12 -15.49 -46.52
C ILE A 418 -14.40 -17.00 -46.70
N GLY A 419 -15.20 -17.60 -45.82
CA GLY A 419 -15.61 -19.01 -45.94
C GLY A 419 -16.33 -19.33 -47.25
N VAL A 420 -17.26 -18.45 -47.68
CA VAL A 420 -17.98 -18.62 -48.96
C VAL A 420 -17.04 -18.48 -50.16
N VAL A 421 -16.12 -17.52 -50.14
CA VAL A 421 -15.14 -17.31 -51.22
C VAL A 421 -14.18 -18.50 -51.35
N VAL A 422 -13.67 -19.01 -50.22
CA VAL A 422 -12.80 -20.20 -50.21
C VAL A 422 -13.57 -21.44 -50.66
N GLY A 423 -14.80 -21.64 -50.17
CA GLY A 423 -15.65 -22.75 -50.58
C GLY A 423 -15.96 -22.73 -52.08
N ALA A 424 -16.33 -21.57 -52.64
CA ALA A 424 -16.58 -21.43 -54.08
C ALA A 424 -15.32 -21.69 -54.92
N SER A 425 -14.15 -21.27 -54.43
CA SER A 425 -12.86 -21.50 -55.10
C SER A 425 -12.50 -22.99 -55.13
N ILE A 426 -12.76 -23.73 -54.05
CA ILE A 426 -12.56 -25.18 -53.98
C ILE A 426 -13.52 -25.90 -54.93
N VAL A 427 -14.81 -25.52 -54.94
CA VAL A 427 -15.80 -26.13 -55.86
C VAL A 427 -15.43 -25.88 -57.32
N ALA A 428 -14.97 -24.67 -57.66
CA ALA A 428 -14.50 -24.35 -59.00
C ALA A 428 -13.26 -25.17 -59.39
N ALA A 429 -12.30 -25.35 -58.47
CA ALA A 429 -11.11 -26.18 -58.70
C ALA A 429 -11.46 -27.66 -58.91
N VAL A 430 -12.39 -28.19 -58.11
CA VAL A 430 -12.90 -29.57 -58.26
C VAL A 430 -13.66 -29.74 -59.58
N ALA A 431 -14.52 -28.79 -59.95
CA ALA A 431 -15.22 -28.81 -61.23
C ALA A 431 -14.25 -28.77 -62.41
N PHE A 432 -13.22 -27.92 -62.34
CA PHE A 432 -12.17 -27.84 -63.36
C PHE A 432 -11.40 -29.17 -63.49
N LEU A 433 -11.04 -29.80 -62.37
CA LEU A 433 -10.40 -31.12 -62.34
C LEU A 433 -11.30 -32.20 -62.95
N LEU A 434 -12.59 -32.21 -62.62
CA LEU A 434 -13.56 -33.16 -63.20
C LEU A 434 -13.74 -32.96 -64.71
N ILE A 435 -13.74 -31.70 -65.18
CA ILE A 435 -13.79 -31.39 -66.62
C ILE A 435 -12.52 -31.89 -67.33
N GLN A 436 -11.35 -31.70 -66.73
CA GLN A 436 -10.07 -32.20 -67.27
C GLN A 436 -10.03 -33.73 -67.31
N LEU A 437 -10.52 -34.41 -66.27
CA LEU A 437 -10.63 -35.87 -66.24
C LEU A 437 -11.62 -36.39 -67.29
N LYS A 438 -12.73 -35.68 -67.53
CA LYS A 438 -13.72 -36.03 -68.54
C LYS A 438 -13.17 -35.84 -69.96
N LYS A 439 -12.41 -34.76 -70.21
CA LYS A 439 -11.68 -34.54 -71.47
C LYS A 439 -10.63 -35.63 -71.70
N LYS A 440 -9.87 -36.01 -70.68
CA LYS A 440 -8.87 -37.10 -70.77
C LYS A 440 -9.51 -38.47 -71.04
N LYS A 441 -10.70 -38.72 -70.49
CA LYS A 441 -11.48 -39.94 -70.75
C LYS A 441 -12.06 -39.98 -72.17
N GLN A 442 -12.51 -38.85 -72.72
CA GLN A 442 -12.94 -38.74 -74.12
C GLN A 442 -11.77 -38.90 -75.12
N GLN A 443 -10.59 -38.37 -74.80
CA GLN A 443 -9.38 -38.53 -75.62
C GLN A 443 -8.83 -39.96 -75.63
N ASN A 444 -9.04 -40.73 -74.54
CA ASN A 444 -8.70 -42.14 -74.48
C ASN A 444 -9.76 -43.03 -75.16
N SER A 445 -11.04 -42.64 -75.13
CA SER A 445 -12.13 -43.37 -75.82
C SER A 445 -12.12 -43.19 -77.34
N SER A 446 -11.42 -42.19 -77.88
CA SER A 446 -11.25 -41.97 -79.32
C SER A 446 -9.98 -42.61 -79.90
N LYS A 447 -9.24 -43.41 -79.10
CA LYS A 447 -8.01 -44.10 -79.53
C LYS A 447 -8.12 -45.63 -79.58
N GLU A 448 -9.28 -46.20 -79.26
CA GLU A 448 -9.57 -47.63 -79.48
C GLU A 448 -10.65 -47.76 -80.57
N GLY A 449 -10.20 -47.89 -81.81
CA GLY A 449 -11.08 -48.09 -82.96
C GLY A 449 -10.28 -48.17 -84.26
N ASP A 450 -9.59 -49.30 -84.47
CA ASP A 450 -9.49 -50.08 -85.72
C ASP A 450 -8.20 -50.94 -85.74
N PRO A 451 -8.31 -52.27 -85.85
CA PRO A 451 -7.20 -53.15 -86.19
C PRO A 451 -7.35 -53.61 -87.64
N GLU A 452 -6.58 -53.06 -88.59
CA GLU A 452 -6.13 -53.79 -89.79
C GLU A 452 -5.14 -53.00 -90.65
N LEU A 453 -4.21 -53.75 -91.25
CA LEU A 453 -3.39 -53.41 -92.44
C LEU A 453 -2.26 -52.38 -92.30
N ASN A 454 -1.02 -52.85 -92.08
CA ASN A 454 -0.07 -53.14 -93.16
C ASN A 454 1.38 -53.27 -92.66
N SER A 455 1.96 -54.39 -93.00
CA SER A 455 3.40 -54.68 -93.04
C SER A 455 4.14 -53.89 -94.14
N LEU A 456 5.47 -53.85 -94.04
CA LEU A 456 6.49 -53.49 -95.07
C LEU A 456 6.78 -51.97 -95.17
N VAL A 457 8.02 -51.45 -95.27
CA VAL A 457 9.33 -52.00 -95.63
C VAL A 457 10.46 -51.06 -95.15
N GLN A 458 11.65 -51.64 -95.01
CA GLN A 458 12.95 -50.99 -94.73
C GLN A 458 13.36 -49.92 -95.76
N VAL A 459 14.03 -48.87 -95.27
CA VAL A 459 15.36 -48.31 -95.64
C VAL A 459 15.36 -46.81 -95.35
#